data_AF-A0A1S3RP49-F1
#
_entry.id   AF-A0A1S3RP49-F1
#
_cell.length_a   1.000
_cell.length_b   1.000
_cell.length_c   1.000
_cell.angle_alpha   90.00
_cell.angle_beta   90.00
_cell.angle_gamma   90.00
#
_symmetry.space_group_name_H-M   'P 1'
#
loop_
_entity.id
_entity.type
_entity.pdbx_description
1 polymer ?
#
loop_
_entity_poly.entity_id
_entity_poly.type
_entity_poly.pdbx_seq_one_letter_code
_entity_poly.pdbx_strand_id
1 'polypeptide(L)'
;MPPDEQMGQEGSMETSSSGPRNMPSGDVQPVEYEEPSHWCSIVYYELNNRVGEAYHASSTSVLVDGFTDPSNNKNRFCLGLLSNVNRNSTIENTRRHIGKGENKRARGATSAKVNRATY
;
A
#
# COMPACT_ATOMS: atom_id res chain seq x y z
N MET A 1 -51.21 -56.77 -20.40
CA MET A 1 -50.14 -57.27 -19.51
C MET A 1 -48.77 -57.01 -20.17
N PRO A 2 -47.68 -56.92 -19.36
CA PRO A 2 -46.36 -56.29 -19.66
C PRO A 2 -45.48 -57.07 -20.67
N PRO A 3 -44.31 -56.55 -21.15
CA PRO A 3 -43.16 -55.96 -20.39
C PRO A 3 -43.35 -54.49 -19.90
N ASP A 4 -42.54 -53.84 -19.03
CA ASP A 4 -41.16 -54.01 -18.50
C ASP A 4 -39.98 -53.75 -19.46
N GLU A 5 -39.25 -52.64 -19.28
CA GLU A 5 -37.80 -52.61 -19.54
C GLU A 5 -37.07 -51.80 -18.44
N GLN A 6 -36.19 -52.49 -17.73
CA GLN A 6 -35.26 -51.91 -16.77
C GLN A 6 -33.96 -51.53 -17.47
N MET A 7 -33.48 -50.32 -17.21
CA MET A 7 -32.08 -49.92 -17.41
C MET A 7 -31.78 -48.88 -16.32
N GLY A 8 -30.73 -48.98 -15.51
CA GLY A 8 -29.73 -50.02 -15.30
C GLY A 8 -28.96 -49.64 -14.03
N GLN A 9 -28.28 -50.58 -13.37
CA GLN A 9 -27.45 -50.27 -12.20
C GLN A 9 -26.31 -49.32 -12.58
N GLU A 10 -25.96 -48.37 -11.71
CA GLU A 10 -24.56 -48.07 -11.37
C GLU A 10 -24.45 -47.07 -10.20
N GLY A 11 -23.45 -47.27 -9.33
CA GLY A 11 -22.91 -46.20 -8.49
C GLY A 11 -23.54 -45.97 -7.11
N SER A 12 -23.47 -46.95 -6.21
CA SER A 12 -23.40 -46.62 -4.78
C SER A 12 -22.15 -45.76 -4.52
N MET A 13 -22.34 -44.46 -4.33
CA MET A 13 -21.39 -43.63 -3.57
C MET A 13 -22.01 -43.32 -2.23
N GLU A 14 -21.83 -44.29 -1.33
CA GLU A 14 -21.97 -44.11 0.10
C GLU A 14 -20.97 -43.01 0.51
N THR A 15 -21.42 -41.75 0.54
CA THR A 15 -20.70 -40.69 1.25
C THR A 15 -20.73 -41.08 2.71
N SER A 16 -19.72 -41.84 3.10
CA SER A 16 -19.37 -42.11 4.48
C SER A 16 -19.30 -40.76 5.18
N SER A 17 -20.22 -40.57 6.13
CA SER A 17 -20.26 -39.42 7.03
C SER A 17 -19.09 -39.48 7.99
N SER A 18 -17.88 -39.31 7.45
CA SER A 18 -16.74 -38.88 8.24
C SER A 18 -17.18 -37.60 8.95
N GLY A 19 -17.31 -37.71 10.28
CA GLY A 19 -17.88 -36.67 11.12
C GLY A 19 -17.10 -35.35 10.99
N PRO A 20 -17.60 -34.24 11.56
CA PRO A 20 -16.95 -32.94 11.46
C PRO A 20 -15.48 -33.09 11.84
N ARG A 21 -14.60 -32.97 10.83
CA ARG A 21 -13.16 -32.94 11.06
C ARG A 21 -12.93 -31.77 11.98
N ASN A 22 -12.56 -32.09 13.22
CA ASN A 22 -12.22 -31.13 14.25
C ASN A 22 -10.92 -30.44 13.81
N MET A 23 -11.04 -29.46 12.91
CA MET A 23 -9.99 -28.47 12.72
C MET A 23 -9.75 -27.89 14.11
N PRO A 24 -8.50 -27.84 14.60
CA PRO A 24 -8.23 -27.03 15.77
C PRO A 24 -8.69 -25.62 15.41
N SER A 25 -9.62 -25.10 16.19
CA SER A 25 -10.09 -23.72 16.15
C SER A 25 -8.93 -22.82 16.58
N GLY A 26 -7.89 -22.74 15.75
CA GLY A 26 -6.70 -21.94 16.02
C GLY A 26 -7.15 -20.52 16.31
N ASP A 27 -6.84 -20.04 17.51
CA ASP A 27 -7.48 -18.88 18.12
C ASP A 27 -7.46 -17.68 17.18
N VAL A 28 -8.59 -17.43 16.50
CA VAL A 28 -8.79 -16.26 15.64
C VAL A 28 -9.05 -15.06 16.56
N GLN A 29 -7.99 -14.61 17.23
CA GLN A 29 -7.98 -13.41 18.03
C GLN A 29 -8.34 -12.21 17.14
N PRO A 30 -9.38 -11.43 17.48
CA PRO A 30 -9.66 -10.18 16.80
C PRO A 30 -8.45 -9.26 16.94
N VAL A 31 -7.82 -8.92 15.82
CA VAL A 31 -6.78 -7.89 15.80
C VAL A 31 -7.48 -6.54 15.85
N GLU A 32 -7.26 -5.78 16.92
CA GLU A 32 -7.72 -4.39 17.00
C GLU A 32 -7.12 -3.59 15.83
N TYR A 33 -7.99 -3.08 14.96
CA TYR A 33 -7.60 -2.19 13.87
C TYR A 33 -7.66 -0.75 14.35
N GLU A 34 -6.51 -0.17 14.68
CA GLU A 34 -6.38 1.27 14.76
C GLU A 34 -6.24 1.86 13.35
N GLU A 35 -7.08 2.85 13.03
CA GLU A 35 -7.02 3.55 11.75
C GLU A 35 -5.75 4.44 11.72
N PRO A 36 -4.83 4.27 10.75
CA PRO A 36 -3.60 5.05 10.72
C PRO A 36 -3.88 6.56 10.57
N SER A 37 -3.35 7.36 11.49
CA SER A 37 -3.44 8.83 11.46
C SER A 37 -2.87 9.48 10.19
N HIS A 38 -2.03 8.75 9.47
CA HIS A 38 -1.46 9.12 8.18
C HIS A 38 -1.50 7.91 7.24
N TRP A 39 -1.98 8.11 6.01
CA TRP A 39 -2.10 7.04 5.01
C TRP A 39 -0.78 6.75 4.28
N CYS A 40 0.17 7.70 4.29
CA CYS A 40 1.55 7.44 3.87
C CYS A 40 2.55 8.35 4.61
N SER A 41 3.81 7.87 4.68
CA SER A 41 4.97 8.66 5.03
C SER A 41 5.89 8.74 3.81
N ILE A 42 6.34 9.94 3.46
CA ILE A 42 7.21 10.22 2.32
C ILE A 42 8.54 10.70 2.86
N VAL A 43 9.63 10.05 2.44
CA VAL A 43 10.99 10.43 2.81
C VAL A 43 11.77 10.74 1.54
N TYR A 44 12.40 11.92 1.49
CA TYR A 44 13.20 12.35 0.35
C TYR A 44 14.69 12.01 0.54
N TYR A 45 15.31 11.60 -0.56
CA TYR A 45 16.73 11.25 -0.62
C TYR A 45 17.40 11.98 -1.78
N GLU A 46 18.60 12.50 -1.54
CA GLU A 46 19.50 13.01 -2.57
C GLU A 46 20.70 12.07 -2.64
N LEU A 47 20.74 11.26 -3.70
CA LEU A 47 21.64 10.11 -3.79
C LEU A 47 21.43 9.19 -2.57
N ASN A 48 22.47 8.97 -1.77
CA ASN A 48 22.44 8.11 -0.59
C ASN A 48 22.07 8.86 0.70
N ASN A 49 21.91 10.19 0.64
CA ASN A 49 21.64 11.01 1.83
C ASN A 49 20.14 11.25 2.00
N ARG A 50 19.62 10.98 3.20
CA ARG A 50 18.27 11.38 3.60
C ARG A 50 18.24 12.89 3.80
N VAL A 51 17.32 13.60 3.14
CA VAL A 51 17.25 15.07 3.16
C VAL A 51 15.91 15.53 3.69
N GLY A 52 15.93 16.37 4.73
CA GLY A 52 14.74 16.89 5.40
C GLY A 52 14.10 15.92 6.40
N GLU A 53 12.86 16.22 6.79
CA GLU A 53 12.05 15.37 7.67
C GLU A 53 11.16 14.40 6.86
N ALA A 54 10.56 13.43 7.56
CA ALA A 54 9.58 12.54 6.95
C ALA A 54 8.23 13.26 6.88
N TYR A 55 7.69 13.39 5.66
CA TYR A 55 6.41 14.03 5.44
C TYR A 55 5.28 13.03 5.67
N HIS A 56 4.41 13.30 6.63
CA HIS A 56 3.30 12.42 6.99
C HIS A 56 1.99 12.95 6.39
N ALA A 57 1.48 12.27 5.36
CA ALA A 57 0.25 12.68 4.69
C ALA A 57 -0.97 12.17 5.46
N SER A 58 -1.72 13.07 6.09
CA SER A 58 -3.05 12.78 6.64
C SER A 58 -4.16 12.98 5.60
N SER A 59 -4.03 13.96 4.72
CA SER A 59 -5.05 14.30 3.71
C SER A 59 -5.04 13.36 2.51
N THR A 60 -6.21 13.04 1.97
CA THR A 60 -6.41 12.05 0.88
C THR A 60 -5.70 12.35 -0.46
N SER A 61 -4.99 13.48 -0.57
CA SER A 61 -4.02 13.74 -1.63
C SER A 61 -2.85 14.57 -1.11
N VAL A 62 -1.66 14.30 -1.62
CA VAL A 62 -0.43 15.08 -1.41
C VAL A 62 0.25 15.39 -2.73
N LEU A 63 0.56 16.67 -2.96
CA LEU A 63 1.38 17.14 -4.07
C LEU A 63 2.85 17.18 -3.64
N VAL A 64 3.71 16.37 -4.24
CA VAL A 64 5.17 16.46 -4.07
C VAL A 64 5.73 17.26 -5.23
N ASP A 65 6.41 18.38 -4.98
CA ASP A 65 6.94 19.24 -6.05
C ASP A 65 8.39 19.70 -5.81
N GLY A 66 9.02 20.28 -6.85
CA GLY A 66 10.38 20.79 -6.81
C GLY A 66 10.49 22.28 -6.48
N PHE A 67 9.39 22.94 -6.13
CA PHE A 67 9.35 24.39 -5.96
C PHE A 67 9.79 24.84 -4.56
N THR A 68 10.16 26.12 -4.45
CA THR A 68 10.60 26.77 -3.21
C THR A 68 9.48 27.63 -2.60
N ASP A 69 8.22 27.20 -2.75
CA ASP A 69 7.06 27.91 -2.23
C ASP A 69 6.89 27.60 -0.73
N PRO A 70 7.07 28.59 0.18
CA PRO A 70 7.02 28.39 1.63
C PRO A 70 5.60 28.22 2.18
N SER A 71 4.57 28.13 1.33
CA SER A 71 3.21 27.85 1.76
C SER A 71 3.13 26.55 2.55
N ASN A 72 2.87 26.67 3.86
CA ASN A 72 2.82 25.55 4.83
C ASN A 72 1.54 24.71 4.67
N ASN A 73 1.34 24.19 3.47
CA ASN A 73 0.21 23.38 3.08
C ASN A 73 0.48 21.92 3.48
N LYS A 74 -0.25 21.40 4.47
CA LYS A 74 -0.19 19.99 4.92
C LYS A 74 -0.65 18.96 3.86
N ASN A 75 -0.87 19.40 2.63
CA ASN A 75 -1.23 18.61 1.46
C ASN A 75 -0.17 18.75 0.34
N ARG A 76 0.98 19.37 0.64
CA ARG A 76 2.04 19.69 -0.32
C ARG A 76 3.41 19.51 0.32
N PHE A 77 4.27 18.75 -0.35
CA PHE A 77 5.65 18.51 0.05
C PHE A 77 6.60 19.17 -0.96
N CYS A 78 6.97 20.42 -0.67
CA CYS A 78 7.89 21.22 -1.48
C CYS A 78 9.33 20.77 -1.25
N LEU A 79 9.86 19.89 -2.11
CA LEU A 79 11.24 19.40 -2.04
C LEU A 79 12.25 20.55 -2.19
N GLY A 80 11.88 21.61 -2.92
CA GLY A 80 12.71 22.79 -3.19
C GLY A 80 13.19 23.51 -1.93
N LEU A 81 12.36 23.54 -0.87
CA LEU A 81 12.68 24.16 0.42
C LEU A 81 13.71 23.39 1.25
N LEU A 82 13.92 22.10 0.97
CA LEU A 82 14.81 21.27 1.77
C LEU A 82 16.27 21.64 1.49
N SER A 83 17.01 22.02 2.53
CA SER A 83 18.46 22.27 2.46
C SER A 83 19.27 20.99 2.60
N ASN A 84 20.36 20.87 1.84
CA ASN A 84 21.34 19.79 1.97
C ASN A 84 22.75 20.34 1.70
N VAL A 85 23.69 20.09 2.61
CA VAL A 85 25.09 20.52 2.47
C VAL A 85 25.87 19.69 1.44
N ASN A 86 25.44 18.45 1.19
CA ASN A 86 26.05 17.55 0.19
C ASN A 86 25.47 17.75 -1.23
N ARG A 87 24.80 18.87 -1.47
CA ARG A 87 24.14 19.15 -2.75
C ARG A 87 25.17 19.59 -3.78
N ASN A 88 25.12 18.96 -4.96
CA ASN A 88 25.98 19.25 -6.09
C ASN A 88 25.16 19.71 -7.31
N SER A 89 25.83 20.27 -8.32
CA SER A 89 25.20 20.84 -9.51
C SER A 89 24.30 19.85 -10.27
N THR A 90 24.63 18.55 -10.24
CA THR A 90 23.80 17.49 -10.84
C THR A 90 22.48 17.33 -10.08
N ILE A 91 22.53 17.28 -8.75
CA ILE A 91 21.33 17.20 -7.89
C ILE A 91 20.44 18.45 -8.08
N GLU A 92 21.04 19.65 -8.13
CA GLU A 92 20.29 20.88 -8.41
C GLU A 92 19.64 20.87 -9.79
N ASN A 93 20.36 20.35 -10.80
CA ASN A 93 19.81 20.20 -12.14
C ASN A 93 18.62 19.24 -12.13
N THR A 94 18.74 18.06 -11.51
CA THR A 94 17.63 17.11 -11.36
C THR A 94 16.44 17.72 -10.61
N ARG A 95 16.67 18.46 -9.52
CA ARG A 95 15.61 19.15 -8.76
C ARG A 95 14.85 20.16 -9.61
N ARG A 96 15.54 20.93 -10.46
CA ARG A 96 14.91 21.84 -11.43
C ARG A 96 14.02 21.12 -12.45
N HIS A 97 14.30 19.86 -12.79
CA HIS A 97 13.46 19.05 -13.68
C HIS A 97 12.23 18.44 -12.98
N ILE A 98 12.16 18.41 -11.65
CA ILE A 98 10.94 17.99 -10.92
C ILE A 98 9.81 18.98 -11.21
N GLY A 99 10.08 20.29 -11.14
CA GLY A 99 9.09 21.34 -11.42
C GLY A 99 7.80 21.15 -10.61
N LYS A 100 6.68 20.93 -11.31
CA LYS A 100 5.35 20.66 -10.71
C LYS A 100 5.26 19.34 -9.95
N GLY A 101 6.20 18.42 -10.17
CA GLY A 101 6.28 17.12 -9.52
C GLY A 101 5.04 16.25 -9.73
N GLU A 102 4.64 15.51 -8.70
CA GLU A 102 3.62 14.48 -8.76
C GLU A 102 2.55 14.60 -7.65
N ASN A 103 1.29 14.43 -8.03
CA ASN A 103 0.18 14.38 -7.08
C ASN A 103 -0.15 12.93 -6.73
N LYS A 104 0.17 12.50 -5.51
CA LYS A 104 -0.21 11.19 -4.98
C LYS A 104 -1.60 11.32 -4.34
N ARG A 105 -2.55 10.47 -4.74
CA ARG A 105 -3.87 10.37 -4.12
C ARG A 105 -3.99 9.06 -3.36
N ALA A 106 -4.50 9.12 -2.13
CA ALA A 106 -4.94 7.95 -1.39
C ALA A 106 -6.05 7.26 -2.21
N ARG A 107 -5.73 6.09 -2.78
CA ARG A 107 -6.73 5.12 -3.19
C ARG A 107 -7.10 4.31 -1.94
N GLY A 108 -8.38 3.95 -1.82
CA GLY A 108 -9.03 3.56 -0.56
C GLY A 108 -8.19 2.62 0.32
N ALA A 109 -8.24 2.85 1.63
CA ALA A 109 -7.34 2.33 2.67
C ALA A 109 -6.90 0.86 2.49
N THR A 110 -5.87 0.66 1.67
CA THR A 110 -5.10 -0.58 1.67
C THR A 110 -3.95 -0.36 2.63
N SER A 111 -3.97 -1.04 3.78
CA SER A 111 -2.78 -1.20 4.64
C SER A 111 -1.74 -2.08 3.94
N ALA A 112 -1.26 -1.63 2.79
CA ALA A 112 -0.12 -2.16 2.10
C ALA A 112 1.11 -1.82 2.95
N LYS A 113 1.47 -2.74 3.85
CA LYS A 113 2.82 -2.83 4.39
C LYS A 113 3.73 -3.00 3.17
N VAL A 114 4.28 -1.89 2.67
CA VAL A 114 5.26 -1.87 1.59
C VAL A 114 6.49 -2.58 2.11
N ASN A 115 6.55 -3.89 1.86
CA ASN A 115 7.74 -4.69 2.04
C ASN A 115 8.78 -4.20 1.04
N ARG A 116 9.54 -3.18 1.47
CA ARG A 116 10.88 -2.80 1.00
C ARG A 116 11.11 -3.07 -0.50
N ALA A 117 10.61 -2.18 -1.34
CA ALA A 117 11.10 -2.08 -2.72
C ALA A 117 12.58 -1.70 -2.66
N THR A 118 13.45 -2.70 -2.79
CA THR A 118 14.88 -2.51 -3.03
C THR A 118 15.04 -2.52 -4.54
N TYR A 119 15.53 -1.41 -5.10
CA TYR A 119 16.07 -1.35 -6.45
C TYR A 119 17.58 -1.56 -6.38
#